data_AF-G1XUD9-F1
#
_entry.id   AF-G1XUD9-F1
#
_cell.length_a   1.000
_cell.length_b   1.000
_cell.length_c   1.000
_cell.angle_alpha   90.00
_cell.angle_beta   90.00
_cell.angle_gamma   90.00
#
_symmetry.space_group_name_H-M   'P 1'
#
loop_
_entity.id
_entity.type
_entity.pdbx_description
1 polymer ?
#
loop_
_entity_poly.entity_id
_entity_poly.type
_entity_poly.pdbx_seq_one_letter_code
_entity_poly.pdbx_strand_id
1 'polypeptide(L)'
;MTDTIVVRAPGQSLADSMDPSVSLEDAEIDALLTEAETRMREAVDHTATAVTKHRVPKLETSKSLKSYLQTGHRGVTSITESGRKPTASSSSSSTRLHTKKSVELPFMRVDDPVKLKKSKKENEEKTAGPNWYNMPATAVTPEIKRDLQMIKLRNVLDRHKHFKGDDWKGKIPKYFQMGTVIEGPTEFYSARMNRKDRKKTIVDEILSSSGSKSRFKKKYEEIQARKRSGKKEFYKKVKDKRKKGKF
;
A
#
# COMPACT_ATOMS: atom_id res chain seq x y z
N MET A 1 1.81 58.97 11.16
CA MET A 1 0.94 59.94 10.43
C MET A 1 1.08 59.58 8.96
N THR A 2 0.18 58.90 8.26
CA THR A 2 -1.21 58.48 8.47
C THR A 2 -1.34 57.03 8.00
N ASP A 3 -1.74 56.12 8.90
CA ASP A 3 -2.00 54.72 8.55
C ASP A 3 -3.36 54.60 7.87
N THR A 4 -3.38 54.04 6.65
CA THR A 4 -4.62 53.69 5.96
C THR A 4 -4.69 52.18 5.81
N ILE A 5 -5.39 51.53 6.75
CA ILE A 5 -5.64 50.09 6.74
C ILE A 5 -6.91 49.85 5.91
N VAL A 6 -6.77 49.24 4.73
CA VAL A 6 -7.91 48.75 3.93
C VAL A 6 -8.16 47.29 4.29
N VAL A 7 -9.19 47.04 5.10
CA VAL A 7 -9.69 45.71 5.44
C VAL A 7 -10.55 45.19 4.28
N ARG A 8 -10.15 44.08 3.68
CA ARG A 8 -10.94 43.37 2.64
C ARG A 8 -11.92 42.41 3.31
N ALA A 9 -13.21 42.54 2.99
CA ALA A 9 -14.25 41.63 3.45
C ALA A 9 -14.15 40.26 2.75
N PRO A 10 -14.49 39.15 3.43
CA PRO A 10 -14.45 37.81 2.85
C PRO A 10 -15.65 37.58 1.92
N GLY A 11 -15.38 37.32 0.63
CA GLY A 11 -16.41 36.84 -0.30
C GLY A 11 -16.43 37.39 -1.72
N GLN A 12 -15.29 37.73 -2.35
CA GLN A 12 -15.29 38.04 -3.79
C GLN A 12 -14.38 37.09 -4.58
N SER A 13 -15.00 36.49 -5.60
CA SER A 13 -14.51 35.44 -6.49
C SER A 13 -13.44 35.92 -7.46
N LEU A 14 -12.46 35.05 -7.64
CA LEU A 14 -11.32 35.10 -8.56
C LEU A 14 -11.77 34.85 -10.01
N ALA A 15 -12.54 35.76 -10.59
CA ALA A 15 -12.95 35.66 -11.99
C ALA A 15 -13.21 37.06 -12.56
N ASP A 16 -12.18 37.90 -12.55
CA ASP A 16 -12.03 38.93 -13.57
C ASP A 16 -10.56 39.32 -13.69
N SER A 17 -10.13 39.68 -14.90
CA SER A 17 -8.75 40.00 -15.35
C SER A 17 -7.80 38.80 -15.56
N MET A 18 -8.08 38.00 -16.59
CA MET A 18 -7.04 37.27 -17.33
C MET A 18 -6.81 38.03 -18.65
N ASP A 19 -5.92 39.02 -18.61
CA ASP A 19 -5.52 39.81 -19.78
C ASP A 19 -4.04 39.47 -20.10
N PRO A 20 -3.73 38.80 -21.23
CA PRO A 20 -2.40 38.26 -21.51
C PRO A 20 -1.52 39.26 -22.28
N SER A 21 -1.32 40.47 -21.75
CA SER A 21 -0.31 41.42 -22.27
C SER A 21 0.09 42.51 -21.28
N VAL A 22 0.52 42.14 -20.07
CA VAL A 22 1.21 43.07 -19.17
C VAL A 22 2.70 42.99 -19.45
N SER A 23 3.17 43.83 -20.36
CA SER A 23 4.61 44.08 -20.55
C SER A 23 5.10 44.83 -19.31
N LEU A 24 5.56 44.10 -18.28
CA LEU A 24 6.24 44.71 -17.15
C LEU A 24 7.45 45.48 -17.69
N GLU A 25 7.53 46.76 -17.37
CA GLU A 25 8.67 47.59 -17.75
C GLU A 25 9.92 47.03 -17.04
N ASP A 26 11.08 47.03 -17.72
CA ASP A 26 12.32 46.42 -17.18
C ASP A 26 12.69 46.96 -15.79
N ALA A 27 12.32 48.21 -15.49
CA ALA A 27 12.51 48.83 -14.18
C ALA A 27 11.69 48.18 -13.05
N GLU A 28 10.50 47.65 -13.36
CA GLU A 28 9.63 46.98 -12.39
C GLU A 28 10.14 45.55 -12.10
N ILE A 29 10.77 44.92 -13.09
CA ILE A 29 11.46 43.63 -12.94
C ILE A 29 12.69 43.78 -12.04
N ASP A 30 13.49 44.82 -12.24
CA ASP A 30 14.66 45.11 -11.41
C ASP A 30 14.28 45.45 -9.96
N ALA A 31 13.20 46.20 -9.77
CA ALA A 31 12.65 46.48 -8.43
C ALA A 31 12.23 45.19 -7.71
N LEU A 32 11.54 44.28 -8.41
CA LEU A 32 11.14 42.98 -7.85
C LEU A 32 12.34 42.07 -7.51
N LEU A 33 13.37 42.08 -8.36
CA LEU A 33 14.60 41.31 -8.13
C LEU A 33 15.37 41.82 -6.90
N THR A 34 15.51 43.14 -6.76
CA THR A 34 16.17 43.74 -5.60
C THR A 34 15.39 43.52 -4.30
N GLU A 35 14.05 43.60 -4.33
CA GLU A 35 13.20 43.27 -3.19
C GLU A 35 13.31 41.78 -2.80
N ALA A 36 13.37 40.87 -3.78
CA ALA A 36 13.58 39.45 -3.51
C ALA A 36 14.97 39.18 -2.90
N GLU A 37 16.02 39.88 -3.34
CA GLU A 37 17.36 39.75 -2.77
C GLU A 37 17.39 40.19 -1.30
N THR A 38 16.77 41.32 -0.97
CA THR A 38 16.72 41.80 0.43
C THR A 38 15.98 40.81 1.35
N ARG A 39 14.83 40.27 0.92
CA ARG A 39 14.12 39.23 1.69
C ARG A 39 14.96 37.97 1.92
N MET A 40 15.73 37.54 0.92
CA MET A 40 16.60 36.36 1.06
C MET A 40 17.75 36.62 2.04
N ARG A 41 18.34 37.82 2.03
CA ARG A 41 19.39 38.19 2.99
C ARG A 41 18.87 38.21 4.43
N GLU A 42 17.70 38.79 4.66
CA GLU A 42 17.06 38.79 5.98
C GLU A 42 16.77 37.36 6.47
N ALA A 43 16.27 36.47 5.59
CA ALA A 43 16.02 35.07 5.94
C ALA A 43 17.29 34.29 6.34
N VAL A 44 18.47 34.65 5.79
CA VAL A 44 19.76 34.04 6.18
C VAL A 44 20.15 34.47 7.60
N ASP A 45 19.88 35.71 8.00
CA ASP A 45 20.20 36.21 9.35
C ASP A 45 19.31 35.58 10.45
N HIS A 46 18.10 35.14 10.10
CA HIS A 46 17.16 34.51 11.05
C HIS A 46 17.34 32.99 11.20
N THR A 47 18.08 32.34 10.30
CA THR A 47 18.30 30.88 10.31
C THR A 47 19.62 30.45 10.98
N ALA A 48 20.47 31.41 11.39
CA ALA A 48 21.73 31.13 12.09
C ALA A 48 21.58 30.94 13.62
N THR A 49 20.37 31.01 14.19
CA THR A 49 20.15 30.96 15.64
C THR A 49 19.15 29.88 16.06
N ALA A 50 19.37 28.62 15.68
CA ALA A 50 18.63 27.49 16.27
C ALA A 50 19.42 26.17 16.20
N VAL A 51 20.66 26.16 16.69
CA VAL A 51 21.35 24.92 17.07
C VAL A 51 21.39 24.89 18.60
N THR A 52 20.41 24.24 19.21
CA THR A 52 20.45 23.93 20.64
C THR A 52 21.63 23.01 20.91
N LYS A 53 22.73 23.56 21.43
CA LYS A 53 23.85 22.78 21.98
C LYS A 53 23.35 22.02 23.20
N HIS A 54 22.94 20.77 23.01
CA HIS A 54 22.68 19.86 24.13
C HIS A 54 24.01 19.56 24.84
N ARG A 55 24.20 20.12 26.03
CA ARG A 55 25.39 19.88 26.85
C ARG A 55 25.24 18.53 27.56
N VAL A 56 25.87 17.48 27.01
CA VAL A 56 25.98 16.20 27.70
C VAL A 56 26.79 16.39 28.99
N PRO A 57 26.30 15.92 30.15
CA PRO A 57 27.06 16.02 31.40
C PRO A 57 28.33 15.19 31.29
N LYS A 58 29.46 15.79 31.70
CA LYS A 58 30.76 15.12 31.71
C LYS A 58 30.75 14.07 32.83
N LEU A 59 30.82 12.80 32.46
CA LEU A 59 30.97 11.69 33.40
C LEU A 59 32.42 11.66 33.87
N GLU A 60 32.64 11.92 35.15
CA GLU A 60 33.94 11.77 35.81
C GLU A 60 34.28 10.27 35.87
N THR A 61 35.11 9.80 34.95
CA THR A 61 35.59 8.41 34.88
C THR A 61 36.73 8.13 35.87
N SER A 62 37.12 9.10 36.70
CA SER A 62 38.26 9.03 37.62
C SER A 62 38.04 8.17 38.86
N LYS A 63 36.83 7.61 39.06
CA LYS A 63 36.54 6.66 40.13
C LYS A 63 36.29 5.28 39.51
N SER A 64 37.35 4.49 39.42
CA SER A 64 37.29 3.06 39.08
C SER A 64 36.19 2.38 39.91
N LEU A 65 35.25 1.72 39.23
CA LEU A 65 34.17 0.95 39.85
C LEU A 65 34.79 -0.14 40.74
N LYS A 66 34.70 0.04 42.06
CA LYS A 66 35.12 -1.00 43.01
C LYS A 66 34.18 -2.20 42.87
N SER A 67 34.73 -3.40 42.70
CA SER A 67 33.94 -4.63 42.67
C SER A 67 33.24 -4.83 44.01
N TYR A 68 31.94 -5.11 43.98
CA TYR A 68 31.13 -5.42 45.16
C TYR A 68 31.35 -6.85 45.69
N LEU A 69 32.21 -7.62 45.02
CA LEU A 69 32.62 -8.97 45.40
C LEU A 69 34.03 -8.93 45.95
N GLN A 70 34.22 -9.46 47.16
CA GLN A 70 35.52 -9.65 47.78
C GLN A 70 35.75 -11.16 48.02
N THR A 71 36.90 -11.68 47.60
CA THR A 71 37.31 -13.06 47.86
C THR A 71 38.01 -13.14 49.22
N GLY A 72 37.48 -13.96 50.12
CA GLY A 72 38.11 -14.25 51.41
C GLY A 72 39.13 -15.38 51.31
N HIS A 73 39.97 -15.53 52.35
CA HIS A 73 40.87 -16.68 52.48
C HIS A 73 40.04 -17.98 52.56
N ARG A 74 40.42 -18.99 51.75
CA ARG A 74 39.66 -20.25 51.43
C ARG A 74 38.65 -20.17 50.27
N GLY A 75 38.70 -19.13 49.42
CA GLY A 75 37.97 -19.14 48.14
C GLY A 75 36.47 -18.85 48.22
N VAL A 76 35.97 -18.41 49.38
CA VAL A 76 34.58 -17.97 49.55
C VAL A 76 34.45 -16.51 49.09
N THR A 77 33.51 -16.24 48.19
CA THR A 77 33.17 -14.89 47.73
C THR A 77 32.06 -14.29 48.61
N SER A 78 32.27 -13.07 49.12
CA SER A 78 31.28 -12.33 49.91
C SER A 78 30.99 -10.96 49.30
N ILE A 79 29.78 -10.45 49.54
CA ILE A 79 29.36 -9.12 49.08
C ILE A 79 29.80 -8.09 50.13
N THR A 80 30.46 -7.01 49.68
CA THR A 80 30.91 -5.92 50.55
C THR A 80 29.72 -5.10 51.09
N GLU A 81 29.89 -4.42 52.22
CA GLU A 81 28.81 -3.67 52.90
C GLU A 81 28.13 -2.62 52.02
N SER A 82 28.83 -2.08 51.02
CA SER A 82 28.27 -1.13 50.05
C SER A 82 27.26 -1.75 49.06
N GLY A 83 27.18 -3.08 48.98
CA GLY A 83 26.23 -3.82 48.15
C GLY A 83 25.00 -4.34 48.90
N ARG A 84 24.94 -4.18 50.23
CA ARG A 84 23.77 -4.57 51.02
C ARG A 84 22.69 -3.51 50.87
N LYS A 85 21.54 -3.89 50.30
CA LYS A 85 20.32 -3.06 50.29
C LYS A 85 20.02 -2.62 51.72
N PRO A 86 19.79 -1.32 52.01
CA PRO A 86 19.42 -0.91 53.36
C PRO A 86 18.11 -1.61 53.75
N THR A 87 18.16 -2.40 54.83
CA THR A 87 16.96 -2.96 55.44
C THR A 87 16.15 -1.81 56.01
N ALA A 88 14.90 -1.70 55.57
CA ALA A 88 14.02 -0.62 55.96
C ALA A 88 13.79 -0.63 57.47
N SER A 89 14.33 0.36 58.18
CA SER A 89 13.85 0.77 59.49
C SER A 89 13.74 2.30 59.55
N SER A 90 12.48 2.74 59.67
CA SER A 90 12.02 3.97 60.31
C SER A 90 12.78 5.29 60.04
N SER A 91 12.20 6.14 59.20
CA SER A 91 12.02 7.55 59.56
C SER A 91 10.84 8.14 58.79
N SER A 92 9.79 8.47 59.53
CA SER A 92 8.68 9.32 59.14
C SER A 92 9.19 10.73 58.86
N SER A 93 8.77 11.36 57.77
CA SER A 93 8.49 12.80 57.69
C SER A 93 7.90 13.21 56.32
N SER A 94 6.75 13.87 56.43
CA SER A 94 6.23 14.92 55.54
C SER A 94 5.66 14.54 54.16
N THR A 95 4.34 14.40 54.21
CA THR A 95 3.36 14.79 53.21
C THR A 95 3.86 15.76 52.12
N ARG A 96 3.89 15.29 50.88
CA ARG A 96 3.60 16.13 49.72
C ARG A 96 2.96 15.25 48.66
N LEU A 97 1.62 15.34 48.57
CA LEU A 97 0.81 14.74 47.53
C LEU A 97 1.20 15.40 46.20
N HIS A 98 2.24 14.86 45.57
CA HIS A 98 2.48 15.08 44.17
C HIS A 98 1.58 14.09 43.47
N THR A 99 0.58 14.60 42.75
CA THR A 99 -0.17 13.88 41.73
C THR A 99 0.83 13.37 40.70
N LYS A 100 1.44 12.22 40.98
CA LYS A 100 2.28 11.49 40.04
C LYS A 100 1.32 11.01 38.97
N LYS A 101 1.21 11.79 37.90
CA LYS A 101 0.94 11.25 36.56
C LYS A 101 1.87 10.06 36.44
N SER A 102 1.32 8.86 36.61
CA SER A 102 2.08 7.62 36.50
C SER A 102 2.64 7.63 35.10
N VAL A 103 3.92 7.99 34.99
CA VAL A 103 4.70 7.67 33.81
C VAL A 103 4.76 6.16 33.86
N GLU A 104 3.80 5.52 33.19
CA GLU A 104 3.83 4.10 32.91
C GLU A 104 5.14 3.87 32.17
N LEU A 105 6.15 3.39 32.91
CA LEU A 105 7.32 2.80 32.29
C LEU A 105 6.77 1.77 31.31
N PRO A 106 7.18 1.76 30.04
CA PRO A 106 6.71 0.77 29.10
C PRO A 106 7.10 -0.58 29.71
N PHE A 107 6.11 -1.28 30.26
CA PHE A 107 6.27 -2.64 30.74
C PHE A 107 6.92 -3.40 29.58
N MET A 108 8.07 -4.04 29.83
CA MET A 108 8.64 -4.93 28.82
C MET A 108 7.64 -6.07 28.65
N ARG A 109 6.79 -5.99 27.62
CA ARG A 109 5.92 -7.10 27.22
C ARG A 109 6.85 -8.22 26.78
N VAL A 110 7.05 -9.21 27.64
CA VAL A 110 7.72 -10.46 27.27
C VAL A 110 6.69 -11.27 26.50
N ASP A 111 6.71 -11.14 25.18
CA ASP A 111 5.85 -11.92 24.32
C ASP A 111 6.31 -13.38 24.27
N ASP A 112 5.36 -14.32 24.40
CA ASP A 112 5.67 -15.75 24.35
C ASP A 112 6.34 -16.11 23.01
N PRO A 113 7.56 -16.69 23.01
CA PRO A 113 8.31 -16.95 21.78
C PRO A 113 7.59 -17.93 20.85
N VAL A 114 6.75 -18.82 21.39
CA VAL A 114 5.93 -19.75 20.61
C VAL A 114 4.79 -19.02 19.89
N LYS A 115 4.13 -18.06 20.55
CA LYS A 115 3.04 -17.28 19.94
C LYS A 115 3.59 -16.37 18.84
N LEU A 116 4.74 -15.74 19.06
CA LEU A 116 5.45 -14.94 18.05
C LEU A 116 5.85 -15.76 16.82
N LYS A 117 6.33 -16.99 17.01
CA LYS A 117 6.69 -17.88 15.88
C LYS A 117 5.45 -18.29 15.08
N LYS A 118 4.33 -18.56 15.74
CA LYS A 118 3.06 -18.90 15.06
C LYS A 118 2.50 -17.73 14.28
N SER A 119 2.39 -16.55 14.89
CA SER A 119 1.88 -15.35 14.21
C SER A 119 2.74 -14.91 13.03
N LYS A 120 4.07 -15.05 13.12
CA LYS A 120 4.98 -14.82 11.99
C LYS A 120 4.70 -15.76 10.83
N LYS A 121 4.56 -17.07 11.09
CA LYS A 121 4.21 -18.05 10.05
C LYS A 121 2.87 -17.76 9.39
N GLU A 122 1.84 -17.41 10.16
CA GLU A 122 0.54 -17.03 9.59
C GLU A 122 0.63 -15.78 8.72
N ASN A 123 1.42 -14.79 9.12
CA ASN A 123 1.63 -13.58 8.33
C ASN A 123 2.45 -13.85 7.06
N GLU A 124 3.42 -14.76 7.12
CA GLU A 124 4.15 -15.30 5.96
C GLU A 124 3.24 -16.11 5.03
N GLU A 125 2.21 -16.80 5.54
CA GLU A 125 1.28 -17.52 4.66
C GLU A 125 0.26 -16.59 3.98
N LYS A 126 -0.13 -15.51 4.67
CA LYS A 126 -1.04 -14.47 4.16
C LYS A 126 -0.41 -13.61 3.07
N THR A 127 0.91 -13.63 2.95
CA THR A 127 1.67 -12.68 2.15
C THR A 127 2.72 -13.40 1.31
N ALA A 128 3.04 -12.94 0.11
CA ALA A 128 4.11 -13.53 -0.70
C ALA A 128 5.54 -13.29 -0.14
N GLY A 129 5.65 -12.52 0.94
CA GLY A 129 6.90 -12.17 1.62
C GLY A 129 7.55 -10.87 1.14
N PRO A 130 8.66 -10.45 1.77
CA PRO A 130 9.30 -9.16 1.52
C PRO A 130 9.96 -9.06 0.13
N ASN A 131 10.43 -10.18 -0.42
CA ASN A 131 11.02 -10.23 -1.77
C ASN A 131 10.01 -9.85 -2.87
N TRP A 132 8.71 -9.93 -2.56
CA TRP A 132 7.63 -9.57 -3.45
C TRP A 132 6.69 -8.55 -2.81
N TYR A 133 7.31 -7.52 -2.21
CA TYR A 133 6.66 -6.34 -1.63
C TYR A 133 5.43 -6.65 -0.76
N ASN A 134 5.47 -7.78 -0.06
CA ASN A 134 4.37 -8.23 0.77
C ASN A 134 3.02 -8.33 0.02
N MET A 135 3.01 -8.89 -1.20
CA MET A 135 1.77 -9.09 -1.95
C MET A 135 0.78 -9.98 -1.16
N PRO A 136 -0.48 -9.53 -0.95
CA PRO A 136 -1.44 -10.27 -0.14
C PRO A 136 -1.99 -11.50 -0.87
N ALA A 137 -2.38 -12.52 -0.10
CA ALA A 137 -3.17 -13.65 -0.57
C ALA A 137 -4.64 -13.24 -0.66
N THR A 138 -5.07 -12.79 -1.83
CA THR A 138 -6.45 -12.35 -2.05
C THR A 138 -7.42 -13.54 -2.08
N ALA A 139 -8.56 -13.39 -1.40
CA ALA A 139 -9.63 -14.38 -1.45
C ALA A 139 -10.24 -14.49 -2.86
N VAL A 140 -10.39 -15.72 -3.35
CA VAL A 140 -10.93 -15.98 -4.69
C VAL A 140 -12.45 -15.88 -4.65
N THR A 141 -12.98 -14.71 -5.01
CA THR A 141 -14.43 -14.52 -5.25
C THR A 141 -14.83 -15.18 -6.57
N PRO A 142 -16.12 -15.50 -6.79
CA PRO A 142 -16.56 -16.10 -8.05
C PRO A 142 -16.31 -15.20 -9.26
N GLU A 143 -16.32 -13.88 -9.10
CA GLU A 143 -15.99 -12.91 -10.17
C GLU A 143 -14.53 -13.01 -10.57
N ILE A 144 -13.64 -12.92 -9.58
CA ILE A 144 -12.19 -13.06 -9.77
C ILE A 144 -11.85 -14.42 -10.39
N LYS A 145 -12.53 -15.48 -9.97
CA LYS A 145 -12.34 -16.81 -10.56
C LYS A 145 -12.64 -16.84 -12.05
N ARG A 146 -13.71 -16.15 -12.50
CA ARG A 146 -14.05 -16.04 -13.93
C ARG A 146 -12.98 -15.26 -14.68
N ASP A 147 -12.52 -14.14 -14.14
CA ASP A 147 -11.46 -13.33 -14.76
C ASP A 147 -10.14 -14.11 -14.89
N LEU A 148 -9.74 -14.84 -13.85
CA LEU A 148 -8.55 -15.70 -13.89
C LEU A 148 -8.69 -16.84 -14.92
N GLN A 149 -9.90 -17.41 -15.04
CA GLN A 149 -10.18 -18.39 -16.07
C GLN A 149 -10.12 -17.78 -17.48
N MET A 150 -10.57 -16.54 -17.65
CA MET A 150 -10.45 -15.81 -18.91
C MET A 150 -8.99 -15.56 -19.28
N ILE A 151 -8.16 -15.15 -18.32
CA ILE A 151 -6.71 -14.97 -18.53
C ILE A 151 -6.08 -16.29 -18.99
N LYS A 152 -6.42 -17.41 -18.35
CA LYS A 152 -5.93 -18.74 -18.75
C LYS A 152 -6.36 -19.12 -20.17
N LEU A 153 -7.55 -18.70 -20.59
CA LEU A 153 -8.11 -18.99 -21.90
C LEU A 153 -7.84 -17.88 -22.92
N ARG A 154 -6.91 -16.95 -22.65
CA ARG A 154 -6.61 -15.81 -23.53
C ARG A 154 -6.29 -16.18 -24.97
N ASN A 155 -5.65 -17.34 -25.18
CA ASN A 155 -5.33 -17.88 -26.51
C ASN A 155 -6.57 -18.18 -27.37
N VAL A 156 -7.72 -18.40 -26.75
CA VAL A 156 -8.98 -18.70 -27.46
C VAL A 156 -9.76 -17.42 -27.80
N LEU A 157 -9.48 -16.33 -27.10
CA LEU A 157 -10.25 -15.09 -27.23
C LEU A 157 -10.03 -14.42 -28.58
N ASP A 158 -8.78 -14.36 -29.02
CA ASP A 158 -8.41 -13.79 -30.30
C ASP A 158 -7.60 -14.77 -31.15
N ARG A 159 -8.09 -15.04 -32.36
CA ARG A 159 -7.43 -15.90 -33.36
C ARG A 159 -6.07 -15.37 -33.79
N HIS A 160 -5.87 -14.05 -33.74
CA HIS A 160 -4.66 -13.42 -34.25
C HIS A 160 -3.55 -13.31 -33.19
N LYS A 161 -3.92 -13.43 -31.90
CA LYS A 161 -2.98 -13.28 -30.79
C LYS A 161 -2.70 -14.64 -30.17
N HIS A 162 -1.53 -15.17 -30.48
CA HIS A 162 -1.03 -16.41 -29.89
C HIS A 162 -0.09 -16.06 -28.74
N PHE A 163 -0.50 -16.36 -27.51
CA PHE A 163 0.35 -16.18 -26.34
C PHE A 163 1.13 -17.47 -26.04
N LYS A 164 2.27 -17.33 -25.36
CA LYS A 164 2.99 -18.47 -24.78
C LYS A 164 2.03 -19.24 -23.85
N GLY A 165 2.10 -20.58 -23.91
CA GLY A 165 1.30 -21.42 -23.04
C GLY A 165 1.53 -21.09 -21.57
N ASP A 166 0.45 -21.11 -20.78
CA ASP A 166 0.54 -20.79 -19.36
C ASP A 166 1.15 -21.97 -18.59
N ASP A 167 2.18 -21.70 -17.78
CA ASP A 167 2.83 -22.69 -16.91
C ASP A 167 1.96 -23.10 -15.71
N TRP A 168 0.81 -22.46 -15.54
CA TRP A 168 -0.14 -22.75 -14.48
C TRP A 168 -0.74 -24.14 -14.74
N LYS A 169 -0.22 -25.15 -14.03
CA LYS A 169 -0.68 -26.56 -14.03
C LYS A 169 -2.13 -26.71 -13.49
N GLY A 170 -3.08 -25.99 -14.08
CA GLY A 170 -4.50 -26.01 -13.72
C GLY A 170 -4.88 -25.26 -12.45
N LYS A 171 -3.93 -24.74 -11.66
CA LYS A 171 -4.20 -24.10 -10.36
C LYS A 171 -4.20 -22.58 -10.47
N ILE A 172 -5.11 -21.94 -9.74
CA ILE A 172 -5.16 -20.49 -9.56
C ILE A 172 -3.96 -20.06 -8.70
N PRO A 173 -3.24 -18.99 -9.06
CA PRO A 173 -2.18 -18.43 -8.24
C PRO A 173 -2.66 -18.10 -6.82
N LYS A 174 -1.84 -18.38 -5.79
CA LYS A 174 -2.19 -18.12 -4.39
C LYS A 174 -2.14 -16.63 -4.05
N TYR A 175 -1.13 -15.93 -4.56
CA TYR A 175 -0.90 -14.50 -4.34
C TYR A 175 -1.11 -13.79 -5.67
N PHE A 176 -2.04 -12.84 -5.70
CA PHE A 176 -2.32 -12.01 -6.87
C PHE A 176 -3.00 -10.72 -6.41
N GLN A 177 -3.04 -9.72 -7.28
CA GLN A 177 -3.77 -8.48 -7.05
C GLN A 177 -4.45 -8.07 -8.35
N MET A 178 -5.67 -7.54 -8.23
CA MET A 178 -6.38 -6.93 -9.36
C MET A 178 -6.08 -5.44 -9.34
N GLY A 179 -5.67 -4.89 -10.49
CA GLY A 179 -5.39 -3.48 -10.66
C GLY A 179 -5.98 -2.95 -11.96
N THR A 180 -6.12 -1.64 -12.05
CA THR A 180 -6.55 -0.94 -13.26
C THR A 180 -5.37 -0.19 -13.85
N VAL A 181 -5.24 -0.21 -15.18
CA VAL A 181 -4.20 0.55 -15.86
C VAL A 181 -4.51 2.04 -15.74
N ILE A 182 -3.54 2.82 -15.25
CA ILE A 182 -3.58 4.28 -15.26
C ILE A 182 -2.88 4.73 -16.54
N GLU A 183 -3.63 5.32 -17.45
CA GLU A 183 -3.15 5.80 -18.74
C GLU A 183 -2.19 6.98 -18.54
N GLY A 184 -1.14 7.06 -19.37
CA GLY A 184 -0.19 8.17 -19.34
C GLY A 184 -0.81 9.49 -19.83
N PRO A 185 -0.25 10.65 -19.43
CA PRO A 185 -0.79 11.96 -19.79
C PRO A 185 -0.63 12.31 -21.27
N THR A 186 0.13 11.54 -22.06
CA THR A 186 0.40 11.80 -23.48
C THR A 186 -0.49 11.01 -24.43
N GLU A 187 -1.20 9.99 -23.95
CA GLU A 187 -1.96 9.03 -24.76
C GLU A 187 -3.48 9.31 -24.66
N PHE A 188 -3.98 10.33 -25.36
CA PHE A 188 -5.38 10.74 -25.24
C PHE A 188 -6.36 9.99 -26.14
N TYR A 189 -5.97 9.65 -27.38
CA TYR A 189 -6.91 9.17 -28.40
C TYR A 189 -6.71 7.71 -28.80
N SER A 190 -5.53 7.14 -28.56
CA SER A 190 -5.12 5.79 -28.96
C SER A 190 -5.34 4.77 -27.85
N ALA A 191 -4.61 4.92 -26.75
CA ALA A 191 -4.58 3.93 -25.67
C ALA A 191 -5.70 4.14 -24.64
N ARG A 192 -6.30 5.33 -24.60
CA ARG A 192 -7.26 5.72 -23.57
C ARG A 192 -8.65 5.19 -23.84
N MET A 193 -9.21 4.50 -22.85
CA MET A 193 -10.59 4.03 -22.89
C MET A 193 -11.57 5.10 -22.42
N ASN A 194 -12.68 5.27 -23.14
CA ASN A 194 -13.78 6.13 -22.72
C ASN A 194 -14.46 5.61 -21.45
N ARG A 195 -15.05 6.51 -20.67
CA ARG A 195 -15.73 6.16 -19.40
C ARG A 195 -16.82 5.09 -19.56
N LYS A 196 -17.48 5.03 -20.72
CA LYS A 196 -18.55 4.06 -21.01
C LYS A 196 -18.01 2.64 -21.22
N ASP A 197 -16.81 2.54 -21.77
CA ASP A 197 -16.18 1.27 -22.12
C ASP A 197 -15.38 0.69 -20.94
N ARG A 198 -14.99 1.53 -19.97
CA ARG A 198 -14.37 1.09 -18.71
C ARG A 198 -15.35 0.25 -17.89
N LYS A 199 -15.05 -1.04 -17.73
CA LYS A 199 -15.82 -1.99 -16.90
C LYS A 199 -15.07 -2.36 -15.62
N LYS A 200 -15.77 -3.04 -14.71
CA LYS A 200 -15.21 -3.49 -13.42
C LYS A 200 -14.39 -4.77 -13.55
N THR A 201 -14.78 -5.67 -14.46
CA THR A 201 -14.15 -6.98 -14.65
C THR A 201 -13.70 -7.15 -16.09
N ILE A 202 -12.71 -8.03 -16.29
CA ILE A 202 -12.16 -8.34 -17.62
C ILE A 202 -13.23 -9.07 -18.46
N VAL A 203 -14.00 -9.96 -17.83
CA VAL A 203 -15.12 -10.66 -18.48
C VAL A 203 -16.15 -9.67 -19.02
N ASP A 204 -16.54 -8.66 -18.24
CA ASP A 204 -17.56 -7.68 -18.67
C ASP A 204 -17.08 -6.85 -19.85
N GLU A 205 -15.80 -6.49 -19.88
CA GLU A 205 -15.19 -5.77 -20.99
C GLU A 205 -15.26 -6.60 -22.29
N ILE A 206 -14.87 -7.87 -22.22
CA ILE A 206 -14.92 -8.80 -23.37
C ILE A 206 -16.36 -9.01 -23.85
N LEU A 207 -17.32 -9.13 -22.93
CA LEU A 207 -18.74 -9.30 -23.26
C LEU A 207 -19.35 -8.05 -23.90
N SER A 208 -18.87 -6.87 -23.53
CA SER A 208 -19.32 -5.59 -24.12
C SER A 208 -18.81 -5.41 -25.55
N SER A 209 -17.69 -6.04 -25.91
CA SER A 209 -17.13 -6.00 -27.27
C SER A 209 -17.99 -6.81 -28.26
N SER A 210 -18.58 -6.13 -29.24
CA SER A 210 -19.49 -6.72 -30.23
C SER A 210 -18.82 -7.74 -31.15
N GLY A 211 -17.55 -7.52 -31.53
CA GLY A 211 -16.82 -8.37 -32.47
C GLY A 211 -16.59 -9.79 -31.96
N SER A 212 -16.31 -9.92 -30.66
CA SER A 212 -16.03 -11.20 -30.02
C SER A 212 -17.29 -12.07 -29.89
N LYS A 213 -18.44 -11.45 -29.58
CA LYS A 213 -19.71 -12.16 -29.31
C LYS A 213 -20.22 -12.95 -30.50
N SER A 214 -20.20 -12.36 -31.70
CA SER A 214 -20.66 -13.03 -32.92
C SER A 214 -19.80 -14.25 -33.26
N ARG A 215 -18.47 -14.11 -33.19
CA ARG A 215 -17.54 -15.22 -33.43
C ARG A 215 -17.72 -16.35 -32.43
N PHE A 216 -17.77 -16.03 -31.14
CA PHE A 216 -17.93 -17.05 -30.10
C PHE A 216 -19.26 -17.79 -30.25
N LYS A 217 -20.35 -17.09 -30.59
CA LYS A 217 -21.64 -17.73 -30.87
C LYS A 217 -21.54 -18.69 -32.06
N LYS A 218 -21.01 -18.22 -33.20
CA LYS A 218 -20.84 -19.06 -34.40
C LYS A 218 -19.98 -20.29 -34.11
N LYS A 219 -18.85 -20.12 -33.42
CA LYS A 219 -17.95 -21.24 -33.12
C LYS A 219 -18.53 -22.19 -32.09
N TYR A 220 -19.27 -21.67 -31.12
CA TYR A 220 -20.01 -22.47 -30.16
C TYR A 220 -21.06 -23.34 -30.87
N GLU A 221 -21.88 -22.78 -31.75
CA GLU A 221 -22.89 -23.52 -32.51
C GLU A 221 -22.26 -24.60 -33.41
N GLU A 222 -21.15 -24.30 -34.08
CA GLU A 222 -20.38 -25.27 -34.86
C GLU A 222 -19.90 -26.45 -33.98
N ILE A 223 -19.33 -26.15 -32.81
CA ILE A 223 -18.86 -27.17 -31.86
C ILE A 223 -20.04 -27.98 -31.32
N GLN A 224 -21.16 -27.33 -31.00
CA GLN A 224 -22.36 -28.02 -30.50
C GLN A 224 -22.97 -28.91 -31.57
N ALA A 225 -23.08 -28.46 -32.82
CA ALA A 225 -23.53 -29.27 -33.94
C ALA A 225 -22.64 -30.50 -34.13
N ARG A 226 -21.32 -30.31 -34.10
CA ARG A 226 -20.34 -31.43 -34.14
C ARG A 226 -20.48 -32.37 -32.96
N LYS A 227 -20.65 -31.85 -31.73
CA LYS A 227 -20.82 -32.65 -30.51
C LYS A 227 -22.18 -33.36 -30.44
N ARG A 228 -23.21 -32.86 -31.11
CA ARG A 228 -24.57 -33.42 -31.14
C ARG A 228 -24.75 -34.43 -32.29
N SER A 229 -23.95 -34.30 -33.35
CA SER A 229 -23.90 -35.24 -34.46
C SER A 229 -23.69 -36.68 -33.98
N GLY A 230 -24.41 -37.63 -34.58
CA GLY A 230 -24.29 -39.07 -34.29
C GLY A 230 -24.79 -39.55 -32.92
N LYS A 231 -25.30 -38.66 -32.05
CA LYS A 231 -25.79 -39.03 -30.71
C LYS A 231 -27.26 -39.47 -30.74
N LYS A 232 -27.89 -39.48 -29.56
CA LYS A 232 -29.28 -39.88 -29.30
C LYS A 232 -30.29 -39.34 -30.30
N GLU A 233 -30.14 -38.09 -30.73
CA GLU A 233 -31.10 -37.48 -31.64
C GLU A 233 -30.99 -37.98 -33.07
N PHE A 234 -29.77 -38.25 -33.53
CA PHE A 234 -29.57 -38.91 -34.81
C PHE A 234 -30.23 -40.30 -34.79
N TYR A 235 -29.99 -41.07 -33.71
CA TYR A 235 -30.61 -42.37 -33.52
C TYR A 235 -32.14 -42.31 -33.47
N LYS A 236 -32.71 -41.33 -32.74
CA LYS A 236 -34.16 -41.10 -32.67
C LYS A 236 -34.74 -40.81 -34.05
N LYS A 237 -34.13 -39.90 -34.83
CA LYS A 237 -34.55 -39.60 -36.21
C LYS A 237 -34.52 -40.84 -37.12
N VAL A 238 -33.52 -41.71 -36.97
CA VAL A 238 -33.44 -42.97 -37.73
C VAL A 238 -34.57 -43.92 -37.33
N LYS A 239 -34.87 -44.06 -36.03
CA LYS A 239 -35.98 -44.88 -35.54
C LYS A 239 -37.34 -44.37 -36.02
N ASP A 240 -37.56 -43.06 -35.97
CA ASP A 240 -38.80 -42.44 -36.43
C ASP A 240 -39.01 -42.67 -37.93
N LYS A 241 -37.95 -42.57 -38.75
CA LYS A 241 -37.98 -42.92 -40.19
C LYS A 241 -38.32 -44.40 -40.41
N ARG A 242 -37.74 -45.31 -39.62
CA ARG A 242 -38.06 -46.77 -39.71
C ARG A 242 -39.50 -47.09 -39.30
N LYS A 243 -40.07 -46.35 -38.33
CA LYS A 243 -41.47 -46.52 -37.92
C LYS A 243 -42.43 -45.99 -38.99
N LYS A 244 -42.06 -44.90 -39.67
CA LYS A 244 -42.90 -44.27 -40.71
C LYS A 244 -43.04 -45.13 -41.98
N GLY A 245 -42.07 -45.98 -42.31
CA GLY A 245 -42.14 -46.90 -43.44
C GLY A 245 -42.77 -48.28 -43.15
N LYS A 246 -43.49 -48.43 -42.04
CA LYS A 246 -44.20 -49.68 -41.65
C LYS A 246 -45.72 -49.62 -41.87
N PHE A 247 -46.18 -48.71 -42.73
CA PHE A 247 -47.56 -48.65 -43.21
C PHE A 247 -47.56 -48.72 -44.73
#